data_AF-A0A2E3MN77-F1
#
_entry.id   AF-A0A2E3MN77-F1
#
_cell.length_a   1.000
_cell.length_b   1.000
_cell.length_c   1.000
_cell.angle_alpha   90.00
_cell.angle_beta   90.00
_cell.angle_gamma   90.00
#
_symmetry.space_group_name_H-M   'P 1'
#
loop_
_entity.id
_entity.type
_entity.pdbx_description
1 polymer ?
#
loop_
_entity_poly.entity_id
_entity_poly.type
_entity_poly.pdbx_seq_one_letter_code
_entity_poly.pdbx_strand_id
1 'polypeptide(L)'
;MNENQPHSNTSVVPSVKDLPLGTVAELAPYNQQLVRGIETTQAGQVLEESVLVQLEEARENLWDELGAEKARSMVDYAKRAAKAYGFSLDSRGALEFPFQETDHHRVGYESHFYRSDPETRTLVPASIDHARKRVIVFATGRAFAEQNARLNHLTTNEALRNARNVMSAQVYLTGSRLVTDYPGTATQVVAVAYDMVASEEETPAMRIQSIVKPQFMHPVSVMAAERIFGAMITDAGSYPNGTLHRSAGKIRGNPLPEDQIIQNLSGLVLVGGSVGCCVVHQVVRWLEEMLIDLGLSKAACVDALKSILTIHLGPTTVLPAQEHCNRLSVVGKYDEFVFAGNHTTPIVSCSDRSGSVLVSDPLARNSFHVVLDVPATIYQDSEGRRFDPIGTHFGHSMKHYTNGLNSLGFKGVMDAVLNYEGPYSLATVIEELHKTGQLDKRVRPGVADANG
;
A
#
# COMPACT_ATOMS: atom_id res chain seq x y z
N MET A 1 -37.75 -15.61 -20.55
CA MET A 1 -36.75 -16.41 -21.29
C MET A 1 -35.64 -16.76 -20.31
N ASN A 2 -35.21 -18.02 -20.28
CA ASN A 2 -34.31 -18.59 -19.27
C ASN A 2 -32.90 -17.99 -19.34
N GLU A 3 -32.46 -17.28 -18.29
CA GLU A 3 -31.08 -16.81 -18.07
C GLU A 3 -30.28 -17.73 -17.12
N ASN A 4 -30.59 -19.03 -17.10
CA ASN A 4 -29.83 -20.02 -16.32
C ASN A 4 -29.32 -21.13 -17.23
N GLN A 5 -28.40 -20.79 -18.14
CA GLN A 5 -27.46 -21.78 -18.66
C GLN A 5 -26.17 -21.70 -17.83
N PRO A 6 -25.68 -22.81 -17.27
CA PRO A 6 -24.34 -22.84 -16.71
C PRO A 6 -23.38 -22.61 -17.88
N HIS A 7 -22.68 -21.47 -17.87
CA HIS A 7 -21.56 -21.27 -18.78
C HIS A 7 -20.61 -22.46 -18.59
N SER A 8 -20.23 -23.08 -19.71
CA SER A 8 -19.16 -24.07 -19.71
C SER A 8 -17.94 -23.43 -19.04
N ASN A 9 -17.47 -24.01 -17.93
CA ASN A 9 -16.16 -23.71 -17.34
C ASN A 9 -15.05 -24.18 -18.29
N THR A 10 -14.96 -23.57 -19.48
CA THR A 10 -13.75 -23.64 -20.28
C THR A 10 -12.68 -22.88 -19.51
N SER A 11 -11.72 -23.61 -18.95
CA SER A 11 -10.49 -23.05 -18.38
C SER A 11 -9.87 -22.13 -19.42
N VAL A 12 -9.85 -20.82 -19.14
CA VAL A 12 -9.06 -19.88 -19.93
C VAL A 12 -7.71 -19.81 -19.23
N VAL A 13 -6.71 -20.36 -19.91
CA VAL A 13 -5.31 -20.28 -19.53
C VAL A 13 -4.92 -18.81 -19.27
N PRO A 14 -4.37 -18.45 -18.11
CA PRO A 14 -3.91 -17.08 -17.86
C PRO A 14 -2.83 -16.72 -18.87
N SER A 15 -2.89 -15.51 -19.44
CA SER A 15 -1.82 -15.02 -20.29
C SER A 15 -0.65 -14.57 -19.43
N VAL A 16 0.55 -14.49 -20.01
CA VAL A 16 1.72 -13.97 -19.30
C VAL A 16 1.46 -12.57 -18.75
N LYS A 17 0.73 -11.72 -19.49
CA LYS A 17 0.41 -10.34 -19.08
C LYS A 17 -0.48 -10.25 -17.83
N ASP A 18 -1.15 -11.33 -17.46
CA ASP A 18 -1.98 -11.38 -16.25
C ASP A 18 -1.13 -11.63 -14.98
N LEU A 19 0.14 -12.02 -15.13
CA LEU A 19 1.08 -12.24 -14.03
C LEU A 19 1.65 -10.92 -13.46
N PRO A 20 2.09 -10.89 -12.18
CA PRO A 20 2.63 -9.68 -11.55
C PRO A 20 3.76 -9.01 -12.34
N LEU A 21 4.69 -9.79 -12.93
CA LEU A 21 5.78 -9.29 -13.78
C LEU A 21 5.55 -9.43 -15.28
N GLY A 22 4.39 -9.93 -15.65
CA GLY A 22 4.02 -10.32 -17.02
C GLY A 22 4.26 -9.24 -18.06
N THR A 23 3.82 -8.02 -17.76
CA THR A 23 3.89 -6.91 -18.72
C THR A 23 5.30 -6.34 -18.88
N VAL A 24 6.13 -6.30 -17.82
CA VAL A 24 7.48 -5.69 -17.84
C VAL A 24 8.56 -6.68 -18.28
N ALA A 25 8.31 -7.97 -18.11
CA ALA A 25 9.24 -9.05 -18.39
C ALA A 25 8.54 -10.22 -19.10
N GLU A 26 7.74 -9.94 -20.11
CA GLU A 26 6.90 -10.92 -20.82
C GLU A 26 7.67 -12.16 -21.30
N LEU A 27 8.90 -11.95 -21.80
CA LEU A 27 9.72 -13.03 -22.35
C LEU A 27 10.61 -13.72 -21.29
N ALA A 28 10.52 -13.33 -20.03
CA ALA A 28 11.35 -13.93 -18.98
C ALA A 28 10.96 -15.41 -18.77
N PRO A 29 11.95 -16.34 -18.66
CA PRO A 29 11.70 -17.76 -18.44
C PRO A 29 10.75 -18.03 -17.27
N TYR A 30 10.91 -17.28 -16.17
CA TYR A 30 10.06 -17.38 -14.99
C TYR A 30 8.57 -17.17 -15.31
N ASN A 31 8.21 -16.09 -16.01
CA ASN A 31 6.82 -15.78 -16.31
C ASN A 31 6.20 -16.84 -17.24
N GLN A 32 6.96 -17.33 -18.22
CA GLN A 32 6.53 -18.38 -19.14
C GLN A 32 6.29 -19.71 -18.40
N GLN A 33 7.19 -20.07 -17.48
CA GLN A 33 7.07 -21.28 -16.67
C GLN A 33 5.96 -21.15 -15.61
N LEU A 34 5.76 -19.97 -15.04
CA LEU A 34 4.72 -19.69 -14.04
C LEU A 34 3.33 -19.89 -14.64
N VAL A 35 3.06 -19.36 -15.84
CA VAL A 35 1.81 -19.59 -16.58
C VAL A 35 1.57 -21.09 -16.76
N ARG A 36 2.56 -21.83 -17.30
CA ARG A 36 2.45 -23.29 -17.49
C ARG A 36 2.26 -24.04 -16.17
N GLY A 37 2.90 -23.58 -15.11
CA GLY A 37 2.72 -24.12 -13.77
C GLY A 37 1.28 -23.98 -13.28
N ILE A 38 0.68 -22.79 -13.46
CA ILE A 38 -0.72 -22.51 -13.13
C ILE A 38 -1.66 -23.36 -14.00
N GLU A 39 -1.42 -23.45 -15.31
CA GLU A 39 -2.22 -24.30 -16.22
C GLU A 39 -2.21 -25.77 -15.77
N THR A 40 -1.03 -26.28 -15.42
CA THR A 40 -0.84 -27.67 -15.00
C THR A 40 -1.59 -27.96 -13.70
N THR A 41 -1.52 -27.07 -12.71
CA THR A 41 -2.26 -27.25 -11.45
C THR A 41 -3.76 -27.05 -11.60
N GLN A 42 -4.21 -26.14 -12.47
CA GLN A 42 -5.63 -26.01 -12.82
C GLN A 42 -6.18 -27.26 -13.52
N ALA A 43 -5.34 -27.99 -14.26
CA ALA A 43 -5.68 -29.30 -14.83
C ALA A 43 -5.68 -30.44 -13.79
N GLY A 44 -5.45 -30.15 -12.51
CA GLY A 44 -5.42 -31.12 -11.41
C GLY A 44 -4.12 -31.92 -11.32
N GLN A 45 -3.07 -31.50 -12.02
CA GLN A 45 -1.77 -32.16 -12.00
C GLN A 45 -0.84 -31.51 -10.96
N VAL A 46 0.02 -32.32 -10.34
CA VAL A 46 1.04 -31.85 -9.40
C VAL A 46 2.33 -31.57 -10.16
N LEU A 47 2.94 -30.42 -9.91
CA LEU A 47 4.24 -30.08 -10.49
C LEU A 47 5.34 -30.95 -9.86
N GLU A 48 6.22 -31.48 -10.71
CA GLU A 48 7.39 -32.23 -10.25
C GLU A 48 8.38 -31.31 -9.50
N GLU A 49 9.09 -31.86 -8.52
CA GLU A 49 10.07 -31.11 -7.72
C GLU A 49 11.14 -30.44 -8.60
N SER A 50 11.58 -31.10 -9.67
CA SER A 50 12.53 -30.57 -10.65
C SER A 50 12.01 -29.29 -11.33
N VAL A 51 10.71 -29.22 -11.62
CA VAL A 51 10.05 -28.04 -12.20
C VAL A 51 9.98 -26.93 -11.18
N LEU A 52 9.70 -27.24 -9.91
CA LEU A 52 9.68 -26.24 -8.84
C LEU A 52 11.06 -25.63 -8.58
N VAL A 53 12.12 -26.45 -8.59
CA VAL A 53 13.52 -25.96 -8.51
C VAL A 53 13.82 -25.00 -9.67
N GLN A 54 13.50 -25.40 -10.91
CA GLN A 54 13.75 -24.57 -12.09
C GLN A 54 12.98 -23.26 -12.05
N LEU A 55 11.73 -23.28 -11.57
CA LEU A 55 10.90 -22.09 -11.46
C LEU A 55 11.44 -21.13 -10.39
N GLU A 56 11.93 -21.66 -9.27
CA GLU A 56 12.57 -20.87 -8.21
C GLU A 56 13.88 -20.22 -8.71
N GLU A 57 14.74 -20.98 -9.39
CA GLU A 57 15.97 -20.46 -10.00
C GLU A 57 15.67 -19.40 -11.07
N ALA A 58 14.66 -19.62 -11.91
CA ALA A 58 14.24 -18.64 -12.91
C ALA A 58 13.72 -17.34 -12.26
N ARG A 59 13.04 -17.44 -11.12
CA ARG A 59 12.57 -16.28 -10.34
C ARG A 59 13.75 -15.47 -9.80
N GLU A 60 14.71 -16.13 -9.17
CA GLU A 60 15.90 -15.48 -8.60
C GLU A 60 16.70 -14.75 -9.69
N ASN A 61 16.94 -15.40 -10.82
CA ASN A 61 17.62 -14.80 -11.97
C ASN A 61 16.89 -13.54 -12.48
N LEU A 62 15.56 -13.59 -12.60
CA LEU A 62 14.77 -12.43 -13.00
C LEU A 62 14.85 -11.30 -11.96
N TRP A 63 14.88 -11.63 -10.67
CA TRP A 63 15.01 -10.64 -9.59
C TRP A 63 16.36 -9.95 -9.63
N ASP A 64 17.44 -10.69 -9.85
CA ASP A 64 18.78 -10.15 -9.99
C ASP A 64 18.90 -9.22 -11.20
N GLU A 65 18.34 -9.63 -12.35
CA GLU A 65 18.30 -8.81 -13.57
C GLU A 65 17.55 -7.49 -13.32
N LEU A 66 16.31 -7.56 -12.83
CA LEU A 66 15.50 -6.38 -12.56
C LEU A 66 16.10 -5.52 -11.43
N GLY A 67 16.71 -6.15 -10.44
CA GLY A 67 17.44 -5.50 -9.35
C GLY A 67 18.63 -4.70 -9.86
N ALA A 68 19.44 -5.27 -10.76
CA ALA A 68 20.57 -4.60 -11.39
C ALA A 68 20.14 -3.42 -12.29
N GLU A 69 19.01 -3.53 -12.99
CA GLU A 69 18.42 -2.39 -13.72
C GLU A 69 18.02 -1.25 -12.77
N LYS A 70 17.28 -1.60 -11.71
CA LYS A 70 16.79 -0.65 -10.70
C LYS A 70 17.93 0.05 -9.97
N ALA A 71 18.99 -0.68 -9.62
CA ALA A 71 20.17 -0.14 -8.96
C ALA A 71 20.94 0.86 -9.85
N ARG A 72 20.93 0.67 -11.19
CA ARG A 72 21.51 1.63 -12.13
C ARG A 72 20.71 2.92 -12.20
N SER A 73 19.39 2.82 -12.35
CA SER A 73 18.50 3.98 -12.40
C SER A 73 17.04 3.56 -12.25
N MET A 74 16.44 3.88 -11.11
CA MET A 74 15.00 3.67 -10.88
C MET A 74 14.13 4.45 -11.87
N VAL A 75 14.57 5.64 -12.27
CA VAL A 75 13.84 6.48 -13.22
C VAL A 75 13.85 5.87 -14.62
N ASP A 76 14.98 5.34 -15.08
CA ASP A 76 15.06 4.71 -16.40
C ASP A 76 14.33 3.37 -16.43
N TYR A 77 14.38 2.60 -15.34
CA TYR A 77 13.55 1.42 -15.16
C TYR A 77 12.05 1.77 -15.26
N ALA A 78 11.60 2.84 -14.58
CA ALA A 78 10.21 3.28 -14.63
C ALA A 78 9.77 3.71 -16.04
N LYS A 79 10.65 4.39 -16.79
CA LYS A 79 10.39 4.75 -18.20
C LYS A 79 10.34 3.52 -19.12
N ARG A 80 11.21 2.52 -18.89
CA ARG A 80 11.16 1.23 -19.60
C ARG A 80 9.84 0.51 -19.31
N ALA A 81 9.44 0.46 -18.05
CA ALA A 81 8.16 -0.12 -17.64
C ALA A 81 6.97 0.62 -18.29
N ALA A 82 7.00 1.95 -18.34
CA ALA A 82 5.99 2.74 -19.03
C ALA A 82 5.78 2.29 -20.49
N LYS A 83 6.89 2.12 -21.22
CA LYS A 83 6.85 1.62 -22.60
C LYS A 83 6.27 0.22 -22.69
N ALA A 84 6.59 -0.67 -21.73
CA ALA A 84 6.06 -2.02 -21.69
C ALA A 84 4.53 -2.05 -21.47
N TYR A 85 4.00 -1.07 -20.73
CA TYR A 85 2.56 -0.83 -20.61
C TYR A 85 1.91 -0.12 -21.80
N GLY A 86 2.70 0.35 -22.76
CA GLY A 86 2.20 1.17 -23.85
C GLY A 86 1.90 2.62 -23.46
N PHE A 87 2.36 3.09 -22.29
CA PHE A 87 2.21 4.49 -21.92
C PHE A 87 3.16 5.39 -22.71
N SER A 88 2.66 6.58 -23.06
CA SER A 88 3.46 7.64 -23.67
C SER A 88 4.11 8.53 -22.61
N LEU A 89 5.24 9.14 -22.97
CA LEU A 89 5.98 10.06 -22.11
C LEU A 89 6.04 11.45 -22.74
N ASP A 90 5.82 12.49 -21.95
CA ASP A 90 5.91 13.89 -22.37
C ASP A 90 7.38 14.29 -22.63
N SER A 91 7.59 15.50 -23.16
CA SER A 91 8.95 16.01 -23.44
C SER A 91 9.84 16.16 -22.20
N ARG A 92 9.28 16.07 -20.99
CA ARG A 92 9.99 16.11 -19.71
C ARG A 92 10.17 14.71 -19.12
N GLY A 93 9.68 13.67 -19.79
CA GLY A 93 9.78 12.27 -19.38
C GLY A 93 8.75 11.86 -18.31
N ALA A 94 7.68 12.63 -18.10
CA ALA A 94 6.54 12.24 -17.27
C ALA A 94 5.50 11.47 -18.09
N LEU A 95 4.64 10.68 -17.44
CA LEU A 95 3.58 9.97 -18.16
C LEU A 95 2.53 10.93 -18.72
N GLU A 96 2.17 10.71 -19.98
CA GLU A 96 0.97 11.23 -20.61
C GLU A 96 -0.17 10.25 -20.34
N PHE A 97 -0.78 10.37 -19.16
CA PHE A 97 -1.95 9.57 -18.77
C PHE A 97 -3.08 10.51 -18.33
N PRO A 98 -4.33 10.29 -18.79
CA PRO A 98 -5.46 11.15 -18.48
C PRO A 98 -5.97 10.92 -17.04
N PHE A 99 -5.14 11.24 -16.05
CA PHE A 99 -5.46 11.16 -14.60
C PHE A 99 -6.71 11.95 -14.20
N GLN A 100 -7.11 12.90 -15.05
CA GLN A 100 -8.24 13.77 -14.83
C GLN A 100 -9.43 13.41 -15.75
N GLU A 101 -9.17 13.24 -17.04
CA GLU A 101 -10.22 13.27 -18.06
C GLU A 101 -11.15 12.05 -18.08
N THR A 102 -10.82 10.96 -17.37
CA THR A 102 -11.53 9.68 -17.55
C THR A 102 -12.65 9.38 -16.56
N ASP A 103 -12.71 9.93 -15.33
CA ASP A 103 -13.85 9.65 -14.41
C ASP A 103 -13.86 10.45 -13.07
N HIS A 104 -13.75 11.78 -13.11
CA HIS A 104 -13.90 12.64 -11.91
C HIS A 104 -15.24 12.47 -11.15
N HIS A 105 -16.24 11.87 -11.79
CA HIS A 105 -17.61 11.78 -11.28
C HIS A 105 -17.88 10.56 -10.39
N ARG A 106 -16.95 9.60 -10.27
CA ARG A 106 -17.19 8.35 -9.51
C ARG A 106 -16.90 8.45 -8.02
N VAL A 107 -16.30 9.55 -7.58
CA VAL A 107 -16.09 9.83 -6.16
C VAL A 107 -17.24 10.69 -5.65
N GLY A 108 -18.38 10.03 -5.49
CA GLY A 108 -19.68 10.60 -5.08
C GLY A 108 -20.75 9.60 -5.49
N TYR A 109 -21.66 9.13 -4.65
CA TYR A 109 -22.33 9.70 -3.49
C TYR A 109 -22.73 8.54 -2.54
N GLU A 110 -23.03 8.86 -1.28
CA GLU A 110 -23.74 8.05 -0.26
C GLU A 110 -22.93 7.31 0.83
N SER A 111 -21.62 7.10 0.69
CA SER A 111 -20.76 6.80 1.85
C SER A 111 -19.29 6.86 1.48
N HIS A 112 -18.55 7.77 2.10
CA HIS A 112 -17.19 8.10 1.67
C HIS A 112 -16.10 7.38 2.46
N PHE A 113 -16.44 6.98 3.68
CA PHE A 113 -15.67 6.07 4.48
C PHE A 113 -16.50 4.83 4.70
N TYR A 114 -15.82 3.71 4.86
CA TYR A 114 -16.46 2.44 5.12
C TYR A 114 -15.80 1.80 6.32
N ARG A 115 -16.57 1.09 7.13
CA ARG A 115 -16.01 0.14 8.10
C ARG A 115 -16.31 -1.26 7.63
N SER A 116 -15.50 -2.23 8.04
CA SER A 116 -15.90 -3.63 7.98
C SER A 116 -16.81 -3.90 9.16
N ASP A 117 -18.01 -4.39 8.88
CA ASP A 117 -18.88 -4.98 9.90
C ASP A 117 -18.15 -6.20 10.52
N PRO A 118 -17.97 -6.26 11.85
CA PRO A 118 -17.16 -7.32 12.47
C PRO A 118 -17.76 -8.73 12.34
N GLU A 119 -19.09 -8.83 12.27
CA GLU A 119 -19.81 -10.10 12.24
C GLU A 119 -19.89 -10.64 10.81
N THR A 120 -20.40 -9.82 9.90
CA THR A 120 -20.64 -10.20 8.50
C THR A 120 -19.41 -9.99 7.62
N ARG A 121 -18.43 -9.21 8.07
CA ARG A 121 -17.24 -8.79 7.30
C ARG A 121 -17.60 -8.10 5.98
N THR A 122 -18.74 -7.43 5.95
CA THR A 122 -19.18 -6.63 4.80
C THR A 122 -18.80 -5.16 5.01
N LEU A 123 -18.55 -4.44 3.91
CA LEU A 123 -18.36 -3.00 3.98
C LEU A 123 -19.69 -2.31 4.25
N VAL A 124 -19.70 -1.45 5.25
CA VAL A 124 -20.84 -0.57 5.55
C VAL A 124 -20.39 0.88 5.59
N PRO A 125 -21.25 1.82 5.14
CA PRO A 125 -21.04 3.26 5.29
C PRO A 125 -20.56 3.68 6.67
N ALA A 126 -19.65 4.65 6.72
CA ALA A 126 -19.13 5.26 7.93
C ALA A 126 -18.84 6.75 7.73
N SER A 127 -18.78 7.47 8.85
CA SER A 127 -18.27 8.84 8.96
C SER A 127 -17.05 8.85 9.86
N ILE A 128 -16.11 9.76 9.62
CA ILE A 128 -14.98 9.97 10.54
C ILE A 128 -15.44 10.83 11.71
N ASP A 129 -15.21 10.34 12.92
CA ASP A 129 -15.41 11.08 14.16
C ASP A 129 -14.06 11.61 14.67
N HIS A 130 -13.82 12.92 14.53
CA HIS A 130 -12.53 13.49 14.90
C HIS A 130 -12.25 13.48 16.41
N ALA A 131 -13.24 13.20 17.27
CA ALA A 131 -13.05 13.09 18.72
C ALA A 131 -12.45 11.74 19.16
N ARG A 132 -12.38 10.76 18.26
CA ARG A 132 -11.87 9.41 18.54
C ARG A 132 -10.51 9.18 17.88
N LYS A 133 -9.77 8.21 18.40
CA LYS A 133 -8.56 7.67 17.74
C LYS A 133 -8.93 7.08 16.38
N ARG A 134 -8.05 7.22 15.39
CA ARG A 134 -8.36 6.95 13.97
C ARG A 134 -7.30 6.08 13.32
N VAL A 135 -7.76 5.01 12.69
CA VAL A 135 -6.98 4.24 11.72
C VAL A 135 -7.71 4.31 10.39
N ILE A 136 -7.08 4.98 9.41
CA ILE A 136 -7.64 5.18 8.07
C ILE A 136 -6.89 4.27 7.09
N VAL A 137 -7.61 3.33 6.49
CA VAL A 137 -7.07 2.33 5.57
C VAL A 137 -7.34 2.75 4.12
N PHE A 138 -6.29 2.89 3.33
CA PHE A 138 -6.37 3.14 1.89
C PHE A 138 -6.44 1.80 1.16
N ALA A 139 -7.67 1.32 1.03
CA ALA A 139 -7.98 -0.02 0.55
C ALA A 139 -8.22 -0.02 -0.96
N THR A 140 -7.51 -0.88 -1.71
CA THR A 140 -7.62 -0.98 -3.18
C THR A 140 -8.34 -2.26 -3.55
N GLY A 141 -9.57 -2.13 -4.06
CA GLY A 141 -10.41 -3.27 -4.44
C GLY A 141 -10.44 -3.55 -5.94
N ARG A 142 -10.56 -2.49 -6.75
CA ARG A 142 -10.97 -2.60 -8.16
C ARG A 142 -9.90 -3.14 -9.10
N ALA A 143 -8.70 -2.56 -9.14
CA ALA A 143 -7.61 -3.06 -9.98
C ALA A 143 -7.26 -4.53 -9.66
N PHE A 144 -7.25 -4.87 -8.38
CA PHE A 144 -7.03 -6.25 -7.92
C PHE A 144 -8.18 -7.17 -8.32
N ALA A 145 -9.43 -6.71 -8.25
CA ALA A 145 -10.58 -7.49 -8.68
C ALA A 145 -10.66 -7.66 -10.19
N GLU A 146 -10.30 -6.66 -10.99
CA GLU A 146 -10.25 -6.74 -12.45
C GLU A 146 -9.15 -7.72 -12.91
N GLN A 147 -7.95 -7.66 -12.30
CA GLN A 147 -6.88 -8.63 -12.57
C GLN A 147 -7.29 -10.05 -12.14
N ASN A 148 -7.86 -10.21 -10.94
CA ASN A 148 -8.36 -11.51 -10.48
C ASN A 148 -9.55 -12.02 -11.29
N ALA A 149 -10.36 -11.15 -11.87
CA ALA A 149 -11.46 -11.54 -12.75
C ALA A 149 -10.94 -12.17 -14.04
N ARG A 150 -9.78 -11.76 -14.53
CA ARG A 150 -9.11 -12.45 -15.65
C ARG A 150 -8.59 -13.81 -15.23
N LEU A 151 -7.89 -13.86 -14.09
CA LEU A 151 -7.31 -15.10 -13.55
C LEU A 151 -8.37 -16.13 -13.14
N ASN A 152 -9.54 -15.70 -12.66
CA ASN A 152 -10.60 -16.56 -12.12
C ASN A 152 -11.92 -16.50 -12.90
N HIS A 153 -11.93 -15.89 -14.08
CA HIS A 153 -13.08 -15.80 -15.00
C HIS A 153 -14.36 -15.22 -14.37
N LEU A 154 -14.22 -14.10 -13.66
CA LEU A 154 -15.34 -13.45 -12.99
C LEU A 154 -16.04 -12.46 -13.94
N THR A 155 -17.36 -12.36 -13.86
CA THR A 155 -18.12 -11.26 -14.48
C THR A 155 -17.76 -9.91 -13.83
N THR A 156 -18.05 -8.79 -14.50
CA THR A 156 -17.84 -7.45 -13.94
C THR A 156 -18.53 -7.25 -12.59
N ASN A 157 -19.75 -7.77 -12.41
CA ASN A 157 -20.47 -7.67 -11.15
C ASN A 157 -19.81 -8.50 -10.04
N GLU A 158 -19.27 -9.66 -10.37
CA GLU A 158 -18.51 -10.49 -9.42
C GLU A 158 -17.18 -9.85 -9.07
N ALA A 159 -16.50 -9.22 -10.03
CA ALA A 159 -15.30 -8.42 -9.79
C ALA A 159 -15.61 -7.27 -8.82
N LEU A 160 -16.66 -6.48 -9.07
CA LEU A 160 -17.04 -5.37 -8.17
C LEU A 160 -17.43 -5.86 -6.77
N ARG A 161 -18.14 -6.98 -6.65
CA ARG A 161 -18.44 -7.61 -5.36
C ARG A 161 -17.16 -8.05 -4.65
N ASN A 162 -16.22 -8.65 -5.38
CA ASN A 162 -14.94 -9.09 -4.83
C ASN A 162 -14.05 -7.91 -4.44
N ALA A 163 -14.08 -6.80 -5.18
CA ALA A 163 -13.40 -5.55 -4.81
C ALA A 163 -13.85 -5.07 -3.42
N ARG A 164 -15.17 -5.04 -3.19
CA ARG A 164 -15.75 -4.67 -1.89
C ARG A 164 -15.35 -5.65 -0.79
N ASN A 165 -15.36 -6.96 -1.08
CA ASN A 165 -14.92 -7.98 -0.12
C ASN A 165 -13.44 -7.84 0.23
N VAL A 166 -12.57 -7.56 -0.75
CA VAL A 166 -11.14 -7.31 -0.55
C VAL A 166 -10.95 -6.10 0.32
N MET A 167 -11.60 -4.98 0.02
CA MET A 167 -11.52 -3.77 0.83
C MET A 167 -12.03 -4.02 2.26
N SER A 168 -13.14 -4.74 2.42
CA SER A 168 -13.63 -5.14 3.74
C SER A 168 -12.61 -5.96 4.50
N ALA A 169 -12.02 -6.95 3.84
CA ALA A 169 -10.99 -7.81 4.41
C ALA A 169 -9.76 -7.00 4.83
N GLN A 170 -9.33 -6.00 4.03
CA GLN A 170 -8.22 -5.13 4.36
C GLN A 170 -8.49 -4.31 5.64
N VAL A 171 -9.68 -3.69 5.75
CA VAL A 171 -10.10 -2.96 6.96
C VAL A 171 -10.16 -3.89 8.17
N TYR A 172 -10.78 -5.05 8.02
CA TYR A 172 -10.92 -6.04 9.07
C TYR A 172 -9.57 -6.58 9.54
N LEU A 173 -8.65 -6.90 8.61
CA LEU A 173 -7.31 -7.40 8.93
C LEU A 173 -6.51 -6.34 9.68
N THR A 174 -6.51 -5.08 9.21
CA THR A 174 -5.85 -3.99 9.92
C THR A 174 -6.43 -3.82 11.32
N GLY A 175 -7.76 -3.73 11.47
CA GLY A 175 -8.41 -3.59 12.78
C GLY A 175 -8.10 -4.77 13.70
N SER A 176 -8.44 -5.98 13.28
CA SER A 176 -8.34 -7.20 14.11
C SER A 176 -6.92 -7.67 14.43
N ARG A 177 -5.90 -7.18 13.70
CA ARG A 177 -4.49 -7.57 13.92
C ARG A 177 -3.64 -6.46 14.52
N LEU A 178 -3.93 -5.20 14.24
CA LEU A 178 -3.06 -4.09 14.62
C LEU A 178 -3.69 -3.17 15.67
N VAL A 179 -5.00 -3.23 15.91
CA VAL A 179 -5.70 -2.36 16.87
C VAL A 179 -6.21 -3.18 18.05
N THR A 180 -5.84 -2.81 19.28
CA THR A 180 -6.22 -3.56 20.48
C THR A 180 -7.70 -3.52 20.78
N ASP A 181 -8.31 -2.37 20.64
CA ASP A 181 -9.73 -2.16 20.92
C ASP A 181 -10.62 -2.50 19.71
N TYR A 182 -10.20 -3.26 18.69
CA TYR A 182 -11.12 -3.63 17.60
C TYR A 182 -11.95 -4.87 17.97
N PRO A 183 -13.31 -4.87 17.85
CA PRO A 183 -14.18 -3.88 17.22
C PRO A 183 -14.89 -2.90 18.19
N GLY A 184 -14.28 -2.62 19.34
CA GLY A 184 -14.71 -1.63 20.33
C GLY A 184 -14.80 -0.19 19.81
N THR A 185 -15.07 0.73 20.73
CA THR A 185 -15.50 2.11 20.42
C THR A 185 -14.45 3.18 20.69
N ALA A 186 -13.29 2.87 21.26
CA ALA A 186 -12.25 3.88 21.50
C ALA A 186 -11.51 4.28 20.21
N THR A 187 -11.27 3.31 19.31
CA THR A 187 -10.57 3.54 18.04
C THR A 187 -11.49 3.23 16.87
N GLN A 188 -11.64 4.17 15.94
CA GLN A 188 -12.34 3.91 14.68
C GLN A 188 -11.36 3.37 13.64
N VAL A 189 -11.75 2.30 12.95
CA VAL A 189 -11.00 1.74 11.82
C VAL A 189 -11.89 1.86 10.59
N VAL A 190 -11.52 2.74 9.69
CA VAL A 190 -12.30 3.05 8.49
C VAL A 190 -11.43 2.93 7.24
N ALA A 191 -11.97 2.43 6.14
CA ALA A 191 -11.39 2.58 4.82
C ALA A 191 -11.81 3.90 4.19
N VAL A 192 -10.87 4.52 3.49
CA VAL A 192 -11.19 5.38 2.35
C VAL A 192 -11.39 4.44 1.17
N ALA A 193 -12.59 4.45 0.57
CA ALA A 193 -12.84 3.61 -0.59
C ALA A 193 -12.02 4.10 -1.79
N TYR A 194 -10.98 3.36 -2.13
CA TYR A 194 -10.18 3.58 -3.33
C TYR A 194 -10.79 2.84 -4.53
N ASP A 195 -12.08 3.08 -4.82
CA ASP A 195 -12.70 2.77 -6.13
C ASP A 195 -12.12 3.64 -7.28
N MET A 196 -10.96 4.26 -7.02
CA MET A 196 -10.37 5.39 -7.71
C MET A 196 -9.15 5.00 -8.55
N VAL A 197 -9.09 3.73 -8.92
CA VAL A 197 -8.37 3.32 -10.11
C VAL A 197 -9.47 2.94 -11.11
N ALA A 198 -9.71 3.81 -12.09
CA ALA A 198 -10.74 3.71 -13.12
C ALA A 198 -10.58 2.46 -13.99
N SER A 199 -9.34 1.96 -14.08
CA SER A 199 -8.93 0.81 -14.87
C SER A 199 -7.70 0.15 -14.26
N GLU A 200 -7.48 -1.13 -14.51
CA GLU A 200 -6.20 -1.79 -14.20
C GLU A 200 -4.94 -1.02 -14.66
N GLU A 201 -5.03 -0.16 -15.67
CA GLU A 201 -3.92 0.62 -16.23
C GLU A 201 -3.50 1.80 -15.35
N GLU A 202 -4.43 2.39 -14.59
CA GLU A 202 -4.12 3.56 -13.77
C GLU A 202 -3.24 3.18 -12.55
N THR A 203 -3.32 1.95 -12.06
CA THR A 203 -2.43 1.47 -10.99
C THR A 203 -0.95 1.51 -11.39
N PRO A 204 -0.50 0.85 -12.48
CA PRO A 204 0.87 0.98 -12.95
C PRO A 204 1.20 2.41 -13.37
N ALA A 205 0.27 3.18 -13.95
CA ALA A 205 0.51 4.59 -14.28
C ALA A 205 0.84 5.43 -13.03
N MET A 206 0.05 5.32 -11.95
CA MET A 206 0.31 6.01 -10.69
C MET A 206 1.68 5.65 -10.08
N ARG A 207 2.03 4.37 -10.11
CA ARG A 207 3.33 3.87 -9.59
C ARG A 207 4.50 4.46 -10.36
N ILE A 208 4.46 4.36 -11.68
CA ILE A 208 5.49 4.89 -12.58
C ILE A 208 5.59 6.40 -12.44
N GLN A 209 4.45 7.11 -12.44
CA GLN A 209 4.40 8.56 -12.29
C GLN A 209 5.02 9.03 -10.98
N SER A 210 4.81 8.29 -9.88
CA SER A 210 5.41 8.59 -8.58
C SER A 210 6.95 8.50 -8.59
N ILE A 211 7.55 7.80 -9.55
CA ILE A 211 9.01 7.70 -9.72
C ILE A 211 9.51 8.76 -10.71
N VAL A 212 8.90 8.86 -11.90
CA VAL A 212 9.40 9.77 -12.95
C VAL A 212 9.06 11.23 -12.68
N LYS A 213 8.01 11.49 -11.90
CA LYS A 213 7.61 12.82 -11.43
C LYS A 213 7.17 12.73 -9.97
N PRO A 214 8.10 12.63 -9.00
CA PRO A 214 7.75 12.46 -7.59
C PRO A 214 6.83 13.54 -7.05
N GLN A 215 6.88 14.76 -7.60
CA GLN A 215 6.02 15.89 -7.23
C GLN A 215 4.56 15.76 -7.71
N PHE A 216 4.23 14.74 -8.49
CA PHE A 216 2.87 14.50 -8.93
C PHE A 216 1.95 14.14 -7.76
N MET A 217 0.78 14.78 -7.72
CA MET A 217 -0.32 14.44 -6.82
C MET A 217 -1.49 13.92 -7.63
N HIS A 218 -1.92 12.69 -7.35
CA HIS A 218 -3.12 12.15 -7.96
C HIS A 218 -4.35 12.92 -7.44
N PRO A 219 -5.31 13.35 -8.29
CA PRO A 219 -6.46 14.16 -7.87
C PRO A 219 -7.28 13.53 -6.73
N VAL A 220 -7.33 12.21 -6.75
CA VAL A 220 -7.94 11.38 -5.72
C VAL A 220 -7.21 11.48 -4.38
N SER A 221 -5.87 11.47 -4.38
CA SER A 221 -5.06 11.62 -3.16
C SER A 221 -5.26 13.02 -2.57
N VAL A 222 -5.33 14.04 -3.42
CA VAL A 222 -5.65 15.43 -3.04
C VAL A 222 -7.01 15.50 -2.35
N MET A 223 -8.05 14.96 -2.99
CA MET A 223 -9.39 14.96 -2.41
C MET A 223 -9.47 14.14 -1.12
N ALA A 224 -8.84 12.96 -1.06
CA ALA A 224 -8.82 12.15 0.15
C ALA A 224 -8.14 12.90 1.31
N ALA A 225 -7.03 13.58 1.04
CA ALA A 225 -6.34 14.40 2.03
C ALA A 225 -7.21 15.57 2.53
N GLU A 226 -7.83 16.34 1.63
CA GLU A 226 -8.71 17.45 2.02
C GLU A 226 -9.89 16.98 2.87
N ARG A 227 -10.43 15.80 2.58
CA ARG A 227 -11.55 15.22 3.34
C ARG A 227 -11.16 14.67 4.70
N ILE A 228 -9.94 14.14 4.82
CA ILE A 228 -9.43 13.61 6.09
C ILE A 228 -9.01 14.76 6.99
N PHE A 229 -8.22 15.69 6.44
CA PHE A 229 -7.52 16.71 7.22
C PHE A 229 -8.20 18.07 7.23
N GLY A 230 -9.06 18.40 6.26
CA GLY A 230 -9.60 19.76 6.12
C GLY A 230 -10.19 20.30 7.42
N ALA A 231 -11.13 19.56 8.02
CA ALA A 231 -11.73 19.92 9.31
C ALA A 231 -10.76 19.78 10.51
N MET A 232 -9.64 19.08 10.35
CA MET A 232 -8.61 18.97 11.39
C MET A 232 -7.68 20.19 11.42
N ILE A 233 -7.56 20.94 10.32
CA ILE A 233 -6.52 21.98 10.14
C ILE A 233 -7.05 23.39 9.84
N THR A 234 -8.30 23.55 9.39
CA THR A 234 -8.85 24.86 9.00
C THR A 234 -10.34 24.99 9.30
N ASP A 235 -10.81 26.23 9.46
CA ASP A 235 -12.22 26.62 9.55
C ASP A 235 -12.87 26.91 8.17
N ALA A 236 -12.23 26.49 7.07
CA ALA A 236 -12.68 26.73 5.71
C ALA A 236 -13.99 25.99 5.35
N GLY A 237 -14.78 26.60 4.46
CA GLY A 237 -15.90 25.93 3.81
C GLY A 237 -15.44 24.82 2.85
N SER A 238 -16.31 23.84 2.59
CA SER A 238 -16.05 22.72 1.68
C SER A 238 -17.17 22.57 0.63
N TYR A 239 -16.78 22.07 -0.54
CA TYR A 239 -17.71 21.64 -1.58
C TYR A 239 -18.42 20.34 -1.17
N PRO A 240 -19.55 19.97 -1.81
CA PRO A 240 -20.28 18.72 -1.48
C PRO A 240 -19.45 17.42 -1.61
N ASN A 241 -18.38 17.43 -2.42
CA ASN A 241 -17.45 16.30 -2.53
C ASN A 241 -16.43 16.24 -1.36
N GLY A 242 -16.48 17.19 -0.43
CA GLY A 242 -15.61 17.31 0.74
C GLY A 242 -14.24 17.97 0.48
N THR A 243 -14.01 18.52 -0.71
CA THR A 243 -12.81 19.33 -1.01
C THR A 243 -12.97 20.76 -0.49
N LEU A 244 -11.86 21.38 -0.11
CA LEU A 244 -11.82 22.72 0.46
C LEU A 244 -12.13 23.79 -0.60
N HIS A 245 -12.87 24.82 -0.21
CA HIS A 245 -13.07 25.99 -1.07
C HIS A 245 -11.74 26.70 -1.33
N ARG A 246 -11.44 26.96 -2.61
CA ARG A 246 -10.21 27.64 -3.03
C ARG A 246 -10.50 28.89 -3.86
N SER A 247 -9.57 29.84 -3.84
CA SER A 247 -9.59 31.06 -4.67
C SER A 247 -8.18 31.44 -5.07
N ALA A 248 -7.97 31.62 -6.38
CA ALA A 248 -6.64 31.82 -6.95
C ALA A 248 -5.62 30.75 -6.47
N GLY A 249 -6.07 29.50 -6.37
CA GLY A 249 -5.26 28.36 -5.94
C GLY A 249 -5.16 28.16 -4.42
N LYS A 250 -5.46 29.16 -3.59
CA LYS A 250 -5.32 29.10 -2.13
C LYS A 250 -6.61 28.69 -1.42
N ILE A 251 -6.48 28.04 -0.27
CA ILE A 251 -7.60 27.71 0.63
C ILE A 251 -8.28 28.99 1.13
N ARG A 252 -9.62 29.04 1.07
CA ARG A 252 -10.45 30.12 1.63
C ARG A 252 -10.86 29.78 3.06
N GLY A 253 -9.97 30.02 4.00
CA GLY A 253 -10.21 29.91 5.44
C GLY A 253 -8.96 30.29 6.23
N ASN A 254 -9.06 30.28 7.55
CA ASN A 254 -7.93 30.45 8.45
C ASN A 254 -7.46 29.08 8.94
N PRO A 255 -6.17 28.94 9.27
CA PRO A 255 -5.72 27.78 10.03
C PRO A 255 -6.41 27.77 11.40
N LEU A 256 -6.69 26.57 11.91
CA LEU A 256 -6.98 26.41 13.33
C LEU A 256 -5.73 26.75 14.17
N PRO A 257 -5.88 27.03 15.48
CA PRO A 257 -4.74 27.17 16.39
C PRO A 257 -3.79 25.96 16.31
N GLU A 258 -2.48 26.21 16.34
CA GLU A 258 -1.45 25.17 16.11
C GLU A 258 -1.58 23.99 17.10
N ASP A 259 -1.88 24.27 18.36
CA ASP A 259 -2.14 23.27 19.40
C ASP A 259 -3.37 22.42 19.10
N GLN A 260 -4.44 23.04 18.59
CA GLN A 260 -5.64 22.32 18.15
C GLN A 260 -5.36 21.46 16.92
N ILE A 261 -4.55 21.95 15.95
CA ILE A 261 -4.14 21.16 14.79
C ILE A 261 -3.38 19.91 15.23
N ILE A 262 -2.38 20.08 16.08
CA ILE A 262 -1.57 18.98 16.60
C ILE A 262 -2.45 17.98 17.37
N GLN A 263 -3.35 18.45 18.23
CA GLN A 263 -4.29 17.59 18.94
C GLN A 263 -5.21 16.83 17.99
N ASN A 264 -5.74 17.50 16.96
CA ASN A 264 -6.61 16.88 15.97
C ASN A 264 -5.90 15.81 15.13
N LEU A 265 -4.61 15.99 14.84
CA LEU A 265 -3.79 15.04 14.10
C LEU A 265 -3.23 13.91 14.98
N SER A 266 -3.17 14.12 16.29
CA SER A 266 -2.75 13.10 17.25
C SER A 266 -3.71 11.90 17.24
N GLY A 267 -3.18 10.72 17.55
CA GLY A 267 -3.95 9.47 17.52
C GLY A 267 -4.48 9.09 16.13
N LEU A 268 -3.80 9.54 15.06
CA LEU A 268 -4.11 9.21 13.67
C LEU A 268 -3.04 8.27 13.07
N VAL A 269 -3.50 7.15 12.52
CA VAL A 269 -2.68 6.23 11.73
C VAL A 269 -3.28 6.07 10.34
N LEU A 270 -2.44 6.21 9.31
CA LEU A 270 -2.81 6.00 7.91
C LEU A 270 -2.17 4.69 7.44
N VAL A 271 -2.96 3.77 6.92
CA VAL A 271 -2.49 2.45 6.47
C VAL A 271 -2.74 2.30 4.98
N GLY A 272 -1.68 2.11 4.19
CA GLY A 272 -1.76 1.84 2.76
C GLY A 272 -1.39 0.40 2.47
N GLY A 273 -2.15 -0.28 1.60
CA GLY A 273 -1.78 -1.59 1.10
C GLY A 273 -1.48 -1.55 -0.40
N SER A 274 -0.38 -2.15 -0.84
CA SER A 274 0.01 -2.17 -2.25
C SER A 274 0.08 -0.77 -2.88
N VAL A 275 -0.72 -0.47 -3.91
CA VAL A 275 -0.82 0.88 -4.50
C VAL A 275 -1.38 1.91 -3.51
N GLY A 276 -2.16 1.48 -2.52
CA GLY A 276 -2.63 2.33 -1.41
C GLY A 276 -1.49 2.99 -0.64
N CYS A 277 -0.27 2.41 -0.65
CA CYS A 277 0.93 3.05 -0.10
C CYS A 277 1.30 4.34 -0.86
N CYS A 278 1.16 4.36 -2.20
CA CYS A 278 1.40 5.57 -3.01
C CYS A 278 0.40 6.67 -2.64
N VAL A 279 -0.84 6.28 -2.36
CA VAL A 279 -1.92 7.19 -1.97
C VAL A 279 -1.63 7.80 -0.62
N VAL A 280 -1.34 6.98 0.40
CA VAL A 280 -0.98 7.45 1.74
C VAL A 280 0.17 8.44 1.67
N HIS A 281 1.21 8.11 0.90
CA HIS A 281 2.33 9.01 0.66
C HIS A 281 1.84 10.36 0.09
N GLN A 282 1.11 10.36 -1.03
CA GLN A 282 0.63 11.59 -1.63
C GLN A 282 -0.33 12.38 -0.70
N VAL A 283 -1.15 11.70 0.09
CA VAL A 283 -2.08 12.30 1.06
C VAL A 283 -1.34 13.08 2.14
N VAL A 284 -0.27 12.49 2.71
CA VAL A 284 0.55 13.19 3.72
C VAL A 284 1.31 14.37 3.13
N ARG A 285 1.77 14.26 1.89
CA ARG A 285 2.38 15.42 1.22
C ARG A 285 1.38 16.52 0.96
N TRP A 286 0.15 16.16 0.59
CA TRP A 286 -0.89 17.17 0.41
C TRP A 286 -1.27 17.84 1.73
N LEU A 287 -1.22 17.13 2.86
CA LEU A 287 -1.31 17.76 4.18
C LEU A 287 -0.25 18.85 4.36
N GLU A 288 1.01 18.55 4.06
CA GLU A 288 2.09 19.55 4.14
C GLU A 288 1.81 20.77 3.26
N GLU A 289 1.40 20.57 2.00
CA GLU A 289 1.01 21.66 1.09
C GLU A 289 -0.17 22.48 1.64
N MET A 290 -1.19 21.83 2.22
CA MET A 290 -2.32 22.54 2.83
C MET A 290 -1.90 23.38 4.04
N LEU A 291 -1.01 22.87 4.89
CA LEU A 291 -0.51 23.64 6.05
C LEU A 291 0.32 24.85 5.59
N ILE A 292 1.13 24.70 4.54
CA ILE A 292 1.88 25.80 3.92
C ILE A 292 0.92 26.82 3.28
N ASP A 293 -0.09 26.36 2.54
CA ASP A 293 -1.11 27.22 1.91
C ASP A 293 -1.86 28.07 2.94
N LEU A 294 -2.11 27.51 4.13
CA LEU A 294 -2.74 28.19 5.26
C LEU A 294 -1.80 29.14 6.02
N GLY A 295 -0.50 29.14 5.68
CA GLY A 295 0.49 30.06 6.24
C GLY A 295 1.07 29.64 7.59
N LEU A 296 1.02 28.34 7.94
CA LEU A 296 1.67 27.85 9.16
C LEU A 296 3.19 27.99 9.10
N SER A 297 3.80 28.13 10.27
CA SER A 297 5.26 28.13 10.39
C SER A 297 5.86 26.76 10.03
N LYS A 298 7.11 26.73 9.56
CA LYS A 298 7.82 25.47 9.28
C LYS A 298 7.85 24.54 10.50
N ALA A 299 8.00 25.09 11.70
CA ALA A 299 8.01 24.30 12.93
C ALA A 299 6.66 23.61 13.17
N ALA A 300 5.56 24.34 13.02
CA ALA A 300 4.22 23.78 13.16
C ALA A 300 3.90 22.72 12.10
N CYS A 301 4.33 22.91 10.85
CA CYS A 301 4.20 21.88 9.82
C CYS A 301 4.94 20.59 10.20
N VAL A 302 6.18 20.71 10.71
CA VAL A 302 6.98 19.57 11.15
C VAL A 302 6.30 18.83 12.31
N ASP A 303 5.77 19.54 13.29
CA ASP A 303 5.11 18.93 14.44
C ASP A 303 3.77 18.27 14.07
N ALA A 304 3.01 18.88 13.16
CA ALA A 304 1.81 18.28 12.58
C ALA A 304 2.13 16.94 11.87
N LEU A 305 3.17 16.91 11.03
CA LEU A 305 3.58 15.69 10.31
C LEU A 305 4.11 14.59 11.25
N LYS A 306 4.80 14.97 12.33
CA LYS A 306 5.28 14.05 13.38
C LYS A 306 4.16 13.52 14.28
N SER A 307 2.97 14.09 14.23
CA SER A 307 1.83 13.64 15.04
C SER A 307 1.07 12.46 14.41
N ILE A 308 1.45 12.03 13.20
CA ILE A 308 0.78 10.99 12.42
C ILE A 308 1.73 9.83 12.16
N LEU A 309 1.22 8.59 12.17
CA LEU A 309 1.93 7.41 11.66
C LEU A 309 1.41 7.02 10.29
N THR A 310 2.32 6.75 9.36
CA THR A 310 2.02 6.04 8.12
C THR A 310 2.51 4.60 8.19
N ILE A 311 1.66 3.65 7.81
CA ILE A 311 2.02 2.23 7.67
C ILE A 311 1.79 1.81 6.22
N HIS A 312 2.86 1.41 5.54
CA HIS A 312 2.79 0.84 4.19
C HIS A 312 2.91 -0.68 4.28
N LEU A 313 1.91 -1.40 3.81
CA LEU A 313 1.86 -2.86 3.80
C LEU A 313 2.11 -3.36 2.38
N GLY A 314 3.35 -3.80 2.12
CA GLY A 314 3.81 -4.18 0.79
C GLY A 314 3.81 -2.99 -0.18
N PRO A 315 4.67 -1.98 -0.02
CA PRO A 315 4.79 -0.96 -1.06
C PRO A 315 5.34 -1.59 -2.35
N THR A 316 4.64 -1.39 -3.46
CA THR A 316 5.04 -1.90 -4.79
C THR A 316 5.87 -0.88 -5.59
N THR A 317 6.18 0.27 -4.97
CA THR A 317 6.89 1.41 -5.53
C THR A 317 7.84 1.97 -4.46
N VAL A 318 9.05 2.38 -4.83
CA VAL A 318 9.95 3.16 -3.97
C VAL A 318 9.29 4.51 -3.78
N LEU A 319 8.75 4.73 -2.58
CA LEU A 319 8.16 5.99 -2.21
C LEU A 319 9.25 6.88 -1.63
N PRO A 320 9.39 8.13 -2.11
CA PRO A 320 10.34 9.07 -1.54
C PRO A 320 10.21 9.13 -0.01
N ALA A 321 11.35 9.30 0.65
CA ALA A 321 11.37 9.70 2.05
C ALA A 321 10.52 10.97 2.21
N GLN A 322 9.61 10.95 3.19
CA GLN A 322 8.98 12.18 3.67
C GLN A 322 9.76 12.60 4.89
N GLU A 323 10.44 13.74 4.79
CA GLU A 323 11.13 14.31 5.92
C GLU A 323 10.12 14.56 7.04
N HIS A 324 10.47 14.21 8.27
CA HIS A 324 9.67 14.47 9.47
C HIS A 324 8.38 13.65 9.65
N CYS A 325 7.98 12.79 8.71
CA CYS A 325 6.84 11.88 8.93
C CYS A 325 7.28 10.58 9.60
N ASN A 326 6.50 10.08 10.56
CA ASN A 326 6.70 8.74 11.09
C ASN A 326 6.18 7.71 10.08
N ARG A 327 7.06 6.82 9.62
CA ARG A 327 6.72 5.82 8.60
C ARG A 327 7.21 4.43 8.98
N LEU A 328 6.33 3.45 8.80
CA LEU A 328 6.65 2.03 8.88
C LEU A 328 6.27 1.35 7.57
N SER A 329 7.25 0.86 6.81
CA SER A 329 7.00 0.11 5.57
C SER A 329 7.26 -1.37 5.79
N VAL A 330 6.34 -2.24 5.40
CA VAL A 330 6.47 -3.69 5.54
C VAL A 330 6.80 -4.27 4.18
N VAL A 331 7.91 -5.00 4.09
CA VAL A 331 8.43 -5.58 2.85
C VAL A 331 8.46 -7.09 2.99
N GLY A 332 7.83 -7.81 2.05
CA GLY A 332 7.99 -9.26 1.93
C GLY A 332 9.28 -9.59 1.19
N LYS A 333 10.05 -10.57 1.68
CA LYS A 333 11.27 -11.05 0.99
C LYS A 333 10.98 -11.54 -0.43
N TYR A 334 9.84 -12.18 -0.61
CA TYR A 334 9.42 -12.79 -1.87
C TYR A 334 8.18 -12.10 -2.47
N ASP A 335 8.04 -10.79 -2.28
CA ASP A 335 6.95 -10.03 -2.90
C ASP A 335 7.15 -9.96 -4.43
N GLU A 336 6.25 -10.59 -5.20
CA GLU A 336 6.34 -10.65 -6.67
C GLU A 336 5.68 -9.46 -7.38
N PHE A 337 5.02 -8.58 -6.63
CA PHE A 337 4.43 -7.34 -7.15
C PHE A 337 5.39 -6.15 -7.12
N VAL A 338 6.70 -6.39 -6.97
CA VAL A 338 7.80 -5.40 -6.99
C VAL A 338 8.05 -4.79 -8.40
N PHE A 339 7.05 -4.95 -9.24
CA PHE A 339 6.95 -4.74 -10.66
C PHE A 339 7.16 -3.29 -11.16
N ALA A 340 6.70 -2.28 -10.42
CA ALA A 340 6.77 -0.88 -10.87
C ALA A 340 7.46 -0.01 -9.82
N GLY A 341 8.56 -0.55 -9.32
CA GLY A 341 9.66 0.26 -8.84
C GLY A 341 9.88 0.24 -7.35
N ASN A 342 9.58 -0.85 -6.63
CA ASN A 342 10.27 -1.07 -5.37
C ASN A 342 11.67 -1.68 -5.63
N HIS A 343 12.67 -1.21 -4.90
CA HIS A 343 14.03 -1.75 -4.87
C HIS A 343 14.26 -2.23 -3.44
N THR A 344 13.79 -3.44 -3.16
CA THR A 344 13.78 -4.02 -1.82
C THR A 344 15.11 -4.67 -1.46
N THR A 345 15.93 -5.04 -2.45
CA THR A 345 17.21 -5.73 -2.25
C THR A 345 18.10 -5.09 -1.19
N PRO A 346 18.35 -3.76 -1.17
CA PRO A 346 19.21 -3.16 -0.14
C PRO A 346 18.65 -3.34 1.28
N ILE A 347 17.33 -3.28 1.43
CA ILE A 347 16.63 -3.41 2.71
C ILE A 347 16.68 -4.86 3.18
N VAL A 348 16.38 -5.81 2.28
CA VAL A 348 16.42 -7.25 2.57
C VAL A 348 17.84 -7.70 2.92
N SER A 349 18.85 -7.29 2.13
CA SER A 349 20.26 -7.61 2.42
C SER A 349 20.75 -7.02 3.74
N CYS A 350 20.27 -5.83 4.14
CA CYS A 350 20.58 -5.27 5.45
C CYS A 350 19.95 -6.08 6.59
N SER A 351 18.70 -6.49 6.41
CA SER A 351 17.99 -7.37 7.36
C SER A 351 18.72 -8.71 7.54
N ASP A 352 19.10 -9.36 6.44
CA ASP A 352 19.78 -10.65 6.46
C ASP A 352 21.16 -10.57 7.13
N ARG A 353 21.94 -9.52 6.83
CA ARG A 353 23.27 -9.32 7.41
C ARG A 353 23.23 -9.03 8.91
N SER A 354 22.26 -8.24 9.35
CA SER A 354 22.13 -7.83 10.76
C SER A 354 21.38 -8.85 11.61
N GLY A 355 20.61 -9.77 10.99
CA GLY A 355 19.64 -10.61 11.67
C GLY A 355 18.44 -9.86 12.25
N SER A 356 18.34 -8.54 12.01
CA SER A 356 17.21 -7.72 12.43
C SER A 356 16.14 -7.69 11.36
N VAL A 357 14.87 -7.82 11.76
CA VAL A 357 13.74 -7.59 10.85
C VAL A 357 13.40 -6.11 10.71
N LEU A 358 13.97 -5.24 11.54
CA LEU A 358 13.73 -3.79 11.50
C LEU A 358 14.97 -3.07 10.94
N VAL A 359 14.79 -2.45 9.78
CA VAL A 359 15.85 -1.72 9.06
C VAL A 359 15.48 -0.24 9.01
N SER A 360 16.38 0.63 9.43
CA SER A 360 16.19 2.08 9.31
C SER A 360 16.21 2.50 7.85
N ASP A 361 15.34 3.42 7.46
CA ASP A 361 15.38 4.01 6.12
C ASP A 361 16.59 4.97 6.03
N PRO A 362 17.52 4.77 5.09
CA PRO A 362 18.69 5.64 4.96
C PRO A 362 18.33 7.06 4.53
N LEU A 363 17.15 7.26 3.93
CA LEU A 363 16.73 8.55 3.36
C LEU A 363 15.84 9.38 4.30
N ALA A 364 15.29 8.79 5.37
CA ALA A 364 14.40 9.49 6.29
C ALA A 364 14.59 9.06 7.75
N ARG A 365 14.91 10.05 8.61
CA ARG A 365 14.83 9.89 10.07
C ARG A 365 13.37 9.59 10.45
N ASN A 366 13.14 8.62 11.34
CA ASN A 366 11.82 8.10 11.75
C ASN A 366 11.04 7.31 10.69
N SER A 367 11.70 6.90 9.61
CA SER A 367 11.17 5.90 8.68
C SER A 367 11.88 4.57 8.88
N PHE A 368 11.11 3.50 8.95
CA PHE A 368 11.61 2.14 9.14
C PHE A 368 10.98 1.18 8.16
N HIS A 369 11.72 0.11 7.85
CA HIS A 369 11.27 -1.03 7.08
C HIS A 369 11.22 -2.27 7.99
N VAL A 370 10.10 -3.00 7.97
CA VAL A 370 9.95 -4.31 8.58
C VAL A 370 10.03 -5.36 7.49
N VAL A 371 11.09 -6.16 7.50
CA VAL A 371 11.31 -7.24 6.53
C VAL A 371 10.67 -8.51 7.06
N LEU A 372 9.72 -9.06 6.29
CA LEU A 372 8.99 -10.27 6.65
C LEU A 372 9.29 -11.40 5.68
N ASP A 373 9.47 -12.58 6.25
CA ASP A 373 9.50 -13.84 5.53
C ASP A 373 8.05 -14.36 5.40
N VAL A 374 7.37 -13.90 4.34
CA VAL A 374 5.99 -14.29 4.03
C VAL A 374 5.99 -15.40 2.98
N PRO A 375 4.98 -16.29 2.95
CA PRO A 375 4.90 -17.35 1.94
C PRO A 375 4.99 -16.77 0.53
N ALA A 376 5.89 -17.30 -0.29
CA ALA A 376 6.03 -16.94 -1.70
C ALA A 376 5.18 -17.85 -2.60
N THR A 377 5.16 -17.61 -3.92
CA THR A 377 4.51 -18.51 -4.90
C THR A 377 4.97 -19.96 -4.75
N ILE A 378 6.27 -20.15 -4.45
CA ILE A 378 6.87 -21.43 -4.11
C ILE A 378 7.35 -21.34 -2.67
N TYR A 379 6.92 -22.27 -1.82
CA TYR A 379 7.34 -22.29 -0.41
C TYR A 379 7.48 -23.72 0.11
N GLN A 380 8.25 -23.89 1.18
CA GLN A 380 8.42 -25.17 1.86
C GLN A 380 7.43 -25.30 3.02
N ASP A 381 6.74 -26.43 3.12
CA ASP A 381 5.96 -26.82 4.30
C ASP A 381 6.37 -28.22 4.81
N SER A 382 5.63 -28.74 5.79
CA SER A 382 5.87 -30.04 6.41
C SER A 382 5.68 -31.24 5.46
N GLU A 383 5.00 -31.05 4.34
CA GLU A 383 4.72 -32.09 3.34
C GLU A 383 5.62 -31.96 2.09
N GLY A 384 6.38 -30.87 1.96
CA GLY A 384 7.32 -30.68 0.86
C GLY A 384 7.31 -29.26 0.32
N ARG A 385 7.90 -29.08 -0.86
CA ARG A 385 7.79 -27.82 -1.60
C ARG A 385 6.41 -27.73 -2.23
N ARG A 386 5.78 -26.57 -2.07
CA ARG A 386 4.44 -26.25 -2.57
C ARG A 386 4.50 -25.18 -3.63
N PHE A 387 3.52 -25.21 -4.52
CA PHE A 387 3.27 -24.19 -5.52
C PHE A 387 1.84 -23.69 -5.36
N ASP A 388 1.70 -22.46 -4.87
CA ASP A 388 0.40 -21.81 -4.65
C ASP A 388 0.47 -20.31 -4.95
N PRO A 389 0.62 -19.92 -6.23
CA PRO A 389 0.67 -18.50 -6.61
C PRO A 389 -0.60 -17.74 -6.23
N ILE A 390 -1.77 -18.38 -6.28
CA ILE A 390 -3.05 -17.69 -6.05
C ILE A 390 -3.32 -17.54 -4.55
N GLY A 391 -3.17 -18.60 -3.76
CA GLY A 391 -3.43 -18.58 -2.31
C GLY A 391 -2.40 -17.78 -1.52
N THR A 392 -1.16 -17.68 -2.02
CA THR A 392 -0.14 -16.77 -1.47
C THR A 392 -0.22 -15.34 -2.05
N HIS A 393 -1.10 -15.12 -3.03
CA HIS A 393 -1.20 -13.87 -3.80
C HIS A 393 0.16 -13.43 -4.37
N PHE A 394 0.90 -14.38 -4.95
CA PHE A 394 2.25 -14.19 -5.47
C PHE A 394 3.20 -13.54 -4.44
N GLY A 395 3.12 -14.01 -3.20
CA GLY A 395 3.88 -13.46 -2.07
C GLY A 395 3.46 -12.06 -1.60
N HIS A 396 2.46 -11.44 -2.23
CA HIS A 396 1.98 -10.10 -1.93
C HIS A 396 0.62 -10.11 -1.23
N SER A 397 0.64 -10.19 0.10
CA SER A 397 -0.59 -10.36 0.87
C SER A 397 -0.61 -9.50 2.12
N MET A 398 -1.57 -8.57 2.17
CA MET A 398 -1.84 -7.79 3.39
C MET A 398 -2.12 -8.66 4.60
N LYS A 399 -2.76 -9.83 4.42
CA LYS A 399 -2.96 -10.81 5.50
C LYS A 399 -1.63 -11.23 6.11
N HIS A 400 -0.64 -11.58 5.28
CA HIS A 400 0.68 -11.98 5.76
C HIS A 400 1.40 -10.80 6.43
N TYR A 401 1.33 -9.60 5.85
CA TYR A 401 1.94 -8.40 6.43
C TYR A 401 1.36 -8.03 7.80
N THR A 402 0.03 -7.96 7.93
CA THR A 402 -0.63 -7.63 9.20
C THR A 402 -0.42 -8.70 10.26
N ASN A 403 -0.44 -9.99 9.87
CA ASN A 403 -0.17 -11.08 10.81
C ASN A 403 1.29 -11.08 11.26
N GLY A 404 2.23 -10.82 10.35
CA GLY A 404 3.65 -10.71 10.66
C GLY A 404 3.91 -9.57 11.65
N LEU A 405 3.38 -8.37 11.37
CA LEU A 405 3.44 -7.24 12.32
C LEU A 405 2.86 -7.61 13.70
N ASN A 406 1.68 -8.24 13.74
CA ASN A 406 1.07 -8.69 14.99
C ASN A 406 1.97 -9.68 15.74
N SER A 407 2.55 -10.66 15.04
CA SER A 407 3.48 -11.65 15.64
C SER A 407 4.76 -11.02 16.19
N LEU A 408 5.17 -9.88 15.64
CA LEU A 408 6.33 -9.11 16.09
C LEU A 408 6.01 -8.14 17.23
N GLY A 409 4.75 -8.03 17.65
CA GLY A 409 4.31 -7.15 18.74
C GLY A 409 3.94 -5.72 18.32
N PHE A 410 3.82 -5.42 17.03
CA PHE A 410 3.50 -4.06 16.54
C PHE A 410 2.11 -3.54 16.93
N LYS A 411 1.26 -4.40 17.48
CA LYS A 411 0.04 -3.98 18.16
C LYS A 411 0.33 -3.02 19.33
N GLY A 412 1.42 -3.23 20.07
CA GLY A 412 1.89 -2.29 21.10
C GLY A 412 2.36 -0.95 20.53
N VAL A 413 3.01 -0.96 19.35
CA VAL A 413 3.42 0.29 18.65
C VAL A 413 2.18 1.09 18.25
N MET A 414 1.19 0.40 17.68
CA MET A 414 -0.09 1.01 17.32
C MET A 414 -0.78 1.62 18.53
N ASP A 415 -0.87 0.89 19.64
CA ASP A 415 -1.49 1.41 20.86
C ASP A 415 -0.72 2.61 21.41
N ALA A 416 0.61 2.55 21.49
CA ALA A 416 1.42 3.67 21.97
C ALA A 416 1.21 4.93 21.12
N VAL A 417 1.23 4.79 19.79
CA VAL A 417 1.00 5.90 18.85
C VAL A 417 -0.42 6.44 18.94
N LEU A 418 -1.43 5.56 18.99
CA LEU A 418 -2.83 5.97 19.08
C LEU A 418 -3.15 6.68 20.41
N ASN A 419 -2.33 6.49 21.45
CA ASN A 419 -2.42 7.17 22.74
C ASN A 419 -1.44 8.36 22.88
N TYR A 420 -0.61 8.62 21.87
CA TYR A 420 0.36 9.70 21.95
C TYR A 420 -0.32 11.04 21.62
N GLU A 421 -0.15 12.03 22.50
CA GLU A 421 -0.61 13.39 22.28
C GLU A 421 0.58 14.26 21.86
N GLY A 422 0.49 14.81 20.64
CA GLY A 422 1.53 15.66 20.07
C GLY A 422 2.55 14.96 19.18
N PRO A 423 3.57 15.70 18.71
CA PRO A 423 4.60 15.16 17.84
C PRO A 423 5.47 14.13 18.56
N TYR A 424 5.77 13.03 17.88
CA TYR A 424 6.62 11.97 18.45
C TYR A 424 7.66 11.44 17.46
N SER A 425 8.60 10.66 18.00
CA SER A 425 9.60 9.90 17.26
C SER A 425 9.23 8.42 17.27
N LEU A 426 8.94 7.85 16.11
CA LEU A 426 8.69 6.41 15.97
C LEU A 426 9.87 5.57 16.47
N ALA A 427 11.11 6.07 16.30
CA ALA A 427 12.31 5.40 16.80
C ALA A 427 12.26 5.20 18.32
N THR A 428 11.85 6.25 19.04
CA THR A 428 11.75 6.24 20.51
C THR A 428 10.66 5.30 20.98
N VAL A 429 9.49 5.32 20.33
CA VAL A 429 8.37 4.40 20.64
C VAL A 429 8.80 2.93 20.47
N ILE A 430 9.45 2.61 19.34
CA ILE A 430 9.94 1.25 19.08
C ILE A 430 11.00 0.84 20.10
N GLU A 431 11.95 1.74 20.42
CA GLU A 431 13.01 1.45 21.39
C GLU A 431 12.46 1.16 22.79
N GLU A 432 11.47 1.93 23.26
CA GLU A 432 10.83 1.73 24.56
C GLU A 432 10.08 0.39 24.64
N LEU A 433 9.31 0.07 23.59
CA LEU A 433 8.57 -1.20 23.53
C LEU A 433 9.52 -2.40 23.39
N HIS A 434 10.66 -2.23 22.73
CA HIS A 434 11.70 -3.24 22.69
C HIS A 434 12.32 -3.47 24.07
N LYS A 435 12.68 -2.40 24.80
CA LYS A 435 13.26 -2.48 26.16
C LYS A 435 12.31 -3.13 27.17
N THR A 436 11.01 -2.89 27.03
CA THR A 436 9.98 -3.49 27.89
C THR A 436 9.57 -4.91 27.48
N GLY A 437 10.19 -5.47 26.44
CA GLY A 437 9.93 -6.85 25.99
C GLY A 437 8.60 -7.04 25.26
N GLN A 438 7.96 -5.95 24.82
CA GLN A 438 6.68 -5.98 24.10
C GLN A 438 6.86 -6.25 22.60
N LEU A 439 8.08 -6.10 22.07
CA LEU A 439 8.44 -6.45 20.69
C LEU A 439 9.28 -7.72 20.63
N ASP A 440 9.13 -8.47 19.54
CA ASP A 440 9.98 -9.64 19.25
C ASP A 440 11.46 -9.25 19.27
N LYS A 441 12.31 -10.15 19.76
CA LYS A 441 13.75 -9.93 19.89
C LYS A 441 14.43 -9.61 18.56
N ARG A 442 13.86 -9.94 17.41
CA ARG A 442 14.39 -9.60 16.08
C ARG A 442 14.08 -8.16 15.67
N VAL A 443 13.15 -7.49 16.34
CA VAL A 443 12.80 -6.09 16.09
C VAL A 443 13.77 -5.20 16.87
N ARG A 444 15.00 -5.08 16.37
CA ARG A 444 16.03 -4.19 16.96
C ARG A 444 16.36 -3.12 15.92
N PRO A 445 16.45 -1.83 16.29
CA PRO A 445 17.00 -0.85 15.37
C PRO A 445 18.38 -1.33 14.95
N GLY A 446 18.55 -1.65 13.66
CA GLY A 446 19.88 -1.98 13.14
C GLY A 446 20.82 -0.83 13.48
N VAL A 447 22.00 -1.13 14.03
CA VAL A 447 23.06 -0.12 14.13
C VAL A 447 23.33 0.29 12.68
N ALA A 448 23.03 1.54 12.34
CA ALA A 448 23.48 2.08 11.07
C ALA A 448 25.00 1.99 11.10
N ASP A 449 25.59 1.11 10.29
CA ASP A 449 27.03 1.07 10.12
C ASP A 449 27.46 2.48 9.71
N ALA A 450 28.26 3.13 10.55
CA ALA A 450 28.73 4.49 10.37
C ALA A 450 29.74 4.64 9.21
N ASN A 451 29.80 3.67 8.29
CA ASN A 451 30.73 3.63 7.17
C ASN A 451 29.97 3.24 5.90
N GLY A 452 29.37 4.24 5.25
CA GLY A 452 28.99 4.23 3.84
C GLY A 452 29.66 5.39 3.14
#